data_AF-A0A1E3T478-F1
#
_entry.id   AF-A0A1E3T478-F1
#
_cell.length_a   1.000
_cell.length_b   1.000
_cell.length_c   1.000
_cell.angle_alpha   90.00
_cell.angle_beta   90.00
_cell.angle_gamma   90.00
#
_symmetry.space_group_name_H-M   'P 1'
#
loop_
_entity.id
_entity.type
_entity.pdbx_description
1 polymer ?
#
loop_
_entity_poly.entity_id
_entity_poly.type
_entity_poly.pdbx_seq_one_letter_code
_entity_poly.pdbx_strand_id
1 'polypeptide(L)'
;MNFGEIAALLLLTGVFLPGTFIVSRGQPHDRLVGLEFASVAAVMTVMVIAVAWQRNSDLIVSLVLALVTLPATLVFTRLLAGKP
;
A
#
# COMPACT_ATOMS: atom_id res chain seq x y z
N MET A 1 -7.28 22.69 -0.79
CA MET A 1 -6.35 21.62 -0.39
C MET A 1 -6.18 21.67 1.11
N ASN A 2 -6.77 20.72 1.83
CA ASN A 2 -6.55 20.55 3.27
C ASN A 2 -5.18 19.90 3.54
N PHE A 3 -4.64 20.08 4.75
CA PHE A 3 -3.37 19.46 5.16
C PHE A 3 -3.36 17.93 4.95
N GLY A 4 -4.50 17.27 5.16
CA GLY A 4 -4.64 15.83 4.90
C GLY A 4 -4.52 15.46 3.42
N GLU A 5 -5.04 16.28 2.51
CA GLU A 5 -4.92 16.02 1.07
C GLU A 5 -3.46 16.17 0.59
N ILE A 6 -2.74 17.14 1.17
CA ILE A 6 -1.30 17.32 0.91
C ILE A 6 -0.51 16.11 1.45
N ALA A 7 -0.81 15.65 2.66
CA ALA A 7 -0.18 14.46 3.23
C ALA A 7 -0.46 13.19 2.39
N ALA A 8 -1.69 13.04 1.90
CA ALA A 8 -2.07 11.94 1.01
C ALA A 8 -1.29 11.98 -0.32
N LEU A 9 -1.13 13.17 -0.92
CA LEU A 9 -0.32 13.35 -2.13
C LEU A 9 1.16 13.01 -1.89
N LEU A 10 1.72 13.44 -0.75
CA LEU A 10 3.11 13.12 -0.39
C LEU A 10 3.30 11.61 -0.16
N LEU A 11 2.33 10.91 0.41
CA LEU A 11 2.38 9.45 0.55
C LEU A 11 2.33 8.74 -0.82
N LEU A 12 1.47 9.22 -1.72
CA LEU A 12 1.35 8.70 -3.07
C LEU A 12 2.63 8.90 -3.87
N THR A 13 3.19 10.10 -3.85
CA THR A 13 4.38 10.40 -4.66
C THR A 13 5.68 9.90 -4.01
N GLY A 14 5.75 9.93 -2.68
CA GLY A 14 6.95 9.60 -1.93
C GLY A 14 7.16 8.11 -1.64
N VAL A 15 6.08 7.33 -1.47
CA VAL A 15 6.19 5.91 -1.09
C VAL A 15 5.51 4.99 -2.10
N PHE A 16 4.30 5.34 -2.55
CA PHE A 16 3.53 4.48 -3.46
C PHE A 16 4.14 4.38 -4.86
N LEU A 17 4.50 5.50 -5.49
CA LEU A 17 5.18 5.51 -6.80
C LEU A 17 6.52 4.75 -6.80
N PRO A 18 7.46 5.00 -5.86
CA PRO A 18 8.70 4.23 -5.85
C PRO A 18 8.47 2.75 -5.51
N GLY A 19 7.54 2.42 -4.60
CA GLY A 19 7.20 1.04 -4.27
C GLY A 19 6.68 0.26 -5.49
N THR A 20 5.77 0.85 -6.26
CA THR A 20 5.24 0.25 -7.50
C THR A 20 6.28 0.14 -8.61
N PHE A 21 7.21 1.09 -8.68
CA PHE A 21 8.35 1.02 -9.60
C PHE A 21 9.27 -0.17 -9.27
N ILE A 22 9.60 -0.36 -7.98
CA ILE A 22 10.45 -1.47 -7.52
C ILE A 22 9.76 -2.83 -7.74
N VAL A 23 8.46 -2.94 -7.46
CA VAL A 23 7.61 -4.11 -7.77
C VAL A 23 7.70 -4.55 -9.23
N SER A 24 7.85 -3.59 -10.14
CA SER A 24 7.81 -3.81 -11.58
C SER A 24 9.16 -4.22 -12.18
N ARG A 25 10.28 -3.90 -11.52
CA ARG A 25 11.63 -4.04 -12.10
C ARG A 25 12.66 -4.81 -11.25
N GLY A 26 12.38 -5.11 -9.99
CA GLY A 26 13.35 -5.72 -9.06
C GLY A 26 13.52 -7.24 -9.18
N GLN A 27 14.50 -7.79 -8.46
CA GLN A 27 14.60 -9.24 -8.20
C GLN A 27 13.37 -9.72 -7.41
N PRO A 28 13.06 -11.04 -7.37
CA PRO A 28 11.89 -11.55 -6.67
C PRO A 28 11.75 -11.01 -5.23
N HIS A 29 12.85 -10.98 -4.47
CA HIS A 29 12.86 -10.41 -3.13
C HIS A 29 12.56 -8.90 -3.10
N ASP A 30 13.15 -8.12 -4.00
CA ASP A 30 12.91 -6.67 -4.10
C ASP A 30 11.46 -6.37 -4.47
N ARG A 31 10.84 -7.21 -5.32
CA ARG A 31 9.45 -7.05 -5.74
C ARG A 31 8.49 -7.26 -4.57
N LEU A 32 8.80 -8.19 -3.66
CA LEU A 32 8.02 -8.39 -2.45
C LEU A 32 8.13 -7.19 -1.51
N VAL A 33 9.35 -6.69 -1.30
CA VAL A 33 9.57 -5.51 -0.45
C VAL A 33 8.83 -4.30 -1.04
N GLY A 34 8.95 -4.07 -2.34
CA GLY A 34 8.21 -2.99 -3.01
C GLY A 34 6.69 -3.14 -2.88
N LEU A 35 6.17 -4.38 -2.89
CA LEU A 35 4.74 -4.65 -2.77
C LEU A 35 4.25 -4.33 -1.36
N GLU A 36 5.01 -4.69 -0.33
CA GLU A 36 4.69 -4.34 1.07
C GLU A 36 4.66 -2.83 1.26
N PHE A 37 5.70 -2.13 0.79
CA PHE A 37 5.77 -0.68 0.90
C PHE A 37 4.65 0.03 0.13
N ALA A 38 4.32 -0.43 -1.07
CA ALA A 38 3.21 0.11 -1.85
C ALA A 38 1.85 -0.14 -1.15
N SER A 39 1.67 -1.32 -0.56
CA SER A 39 0.43 -1.68 0.13
C SER A 39 0.22 -0.87 1.40
N VAL A 40 1.26 -0.72 2.23
CA VAL A 40 1.23 0.13 3.44
C VAL A 40 0.97 1.60 3.06
N ALA A 41 1.60 2.09 2.00
CA ALA A 41 1.36 3.45 1.52
C ALA A 41 -0.09 3.64 1.09
N ALA A 42 -0.68 2.69 0.35
CA ALA A 42 -2.08 2.76 -0.07
C ALA A 42 -3.04 2.80 1.13
N VAL A 43 -2.82 1.95 2.14
CA VAL A 43 -3.61 1.96 3.39
C VAL A 43 -3.52 3.32 4.08
N MET A 44 -2.31 3.83 4.27
CA MET A 44 -2.09 5.13 4.92
C MET A 44 -2.72 6.29 4.13
N THR A 45 -2.64 6.28 2.80
CA THR A 45 -3.29 7.29 1.95
C THR A 45 -4.81 7.28 2.12
N VAL A 46 -5.45 6.10 2.08
CA VAL A 46 -6.91 5.97 2.28
C VAL A 46 -7.31 6.44 3.67
N MET A 47 -6.54 6.08 4.71
CA MET A 47 -6.78 6.52 6.07
C MET A 47 -6.71 8.05 6.21
N VAL A 48 -5.66 8.67 5.68
CA VAL A 48 -5.44 10.12 5.75
C VAL A 48 -6.55 10.87 5.01
N ILE A 49 -6.99 10.37 3.85
CA ILE A 49 -8.12 10.95 3.10
C ILE A 49 -9.42 10.85 3.91
N ALA A 50 -9.71 9.69 4.50
CA ALA A 50 -10.90 9.48 5.32
C ALA A 50 -10.96 10.47 6.50
N VAL A 51 -9.82 10.71 7.16
CA VAL A 51 -9.68 11.69 8.24
C VAL A 51 -9.81 13.12 7.71
N ALA A 52 -9.21 13.44 6.56
CA ALA A 52 -9.26 14.76 5.94
C ALA A 52 -10.69 15.19 5.57
N TRP A 53 -11.52 14.24 5.15
CA TRP A 53 -12.92 14.46 4.80
C TRP A 53 -13.89 14.24 5.98
N GLN A 54 -13.38 13.95 7.18
CA GLN A 54 -14.18 13.70 8.39
C GLN A 54 -15.24 12.60 8.19
N ARG A 55 -14.94 11.62 7.34
CA ARG A 55 -15.87 10.59 6.91
C ARG A 55 -15.48 9.25 7.51
N ASN A 56 -15.95 9.00 8.73
CA ASN A 56 -15.60 7.79 9.50
C ASN A 56 -15.94 6.47 8.79
N SER A 57 -16.92 6.44 7.89
CA SER A 57 -17.26 5.24 7.11
C SER A 57 -16.09 4.74 6.26
N ASP A 58 -15.22 5.64 5.81
CA ASP A 58 -14.16 5.31 4.86
C ASP A 58 -12.93 4.69 5.57
N LEU A 59 -12.86 4.80 6.91
CA LEU A 59 -11.86 4.08 7.71
C LEU A 59 -12.04 2.57 7.64
N ILE A 60 -13.26 2.09 7.41
CA ILE A 60 -13.54 0.67 7.20
C ILE A 60 -12.78 0.16 5.96
N VAL A 61 -12.71 0.97 4.90
CA VAL A 61 -11.97 0.63 3.68
C VAL A 61 -10.48 0.49 3.98
N SER A 62 -9.92 1.43 4.73
CA SER A 62 -8.52 1.36 5.17
C SER A 62 -8.24 0.12 6.00
N LEU A 63 -9.14 -0.24 6.92
CA LEU A 63 -9.01 -1.41 7.78
C LEU A 63 -9.06 -2.71 6.97
N VAL A 64 -10.02 -2.84 6.07
CA VAL A 64 -10.15 -4.01 5.20
C VAL A 64 -8.93 -4.14 4.29
N LEU A 65 -8.44 -3.03 3.73
CA LEU A 65 -7.26 -3.03 2.89
C LEU A 65 -6.03 -3.53 3.66
N ALA A 66 -5.84 -3.07 4.90
CA ALA A 66 -4.77 -3.54 5.79
C ALA A 66 -4.87 -5.04 6.11
N LEU A 67 -6.08 -5.57 6.27
CA LEU A 67 -6.28 -7.01 6.49
C LEU A 67 -5.98 -7.84 5.24
N VAL A 68 -6.26 -7.31 4.06
CA VAL A 68 -6.03 -8.00 2.77
C VAL A 68 -4.57 -7.99 2.35
N THR A 69 -3.73 -7.07 2.86
CA THR A 69 -2.29 -7.09 2.56
C THR A 69 -1.66 -8.40 3.02
N LEU A 70 -1.99 -8.90 4.22
CA LEU A 70 -1.45 -10.14 4.76
C LEU A 70 -1.62 -11.37 3.84
N PRO A 71 -2.84 -11.76 3.41
CA PRO A 71 -3.00 -12.86 2.48
C PRO A 71 -2.40 -12.55 1.11
N ALA A 72 -2.41 -11.30 0.65
CA ALA A 72 -1.77 -10.93 -0.62
C ALA A 72 -0.25 -11.18 -0.60
N THR A 73 0.43 -10.80 0.48
CA THR A 73 1.86 -11.08 0.69
C THR A 73 2.13 -12.58 0.71
N LEU A 74 1.32 -13.35 1.44
CA LEU A 74 1.49 -14.82 1.53
C LEU A 74 1.25 -15.53 0.19
N VAL A 75 0.30 -15.05 -0.61
CA VAL A 75 0.09 -15.57 -1.97
C VAL A 75 1.28 -15.19 -2.85
N PHE A 76 1.78 -13.97 -2.74
CA PHE A 76 2.92 -13.49 -3.52
C PHE A 76 4.21 -14.25 -3.16
N THR A 77 4.52 -14.43 -1.87
CA THR A 77 5.67 -15.24 -1.42
C THR A 77 5.58 -16.67 -1.95
N ARG A 78 4.39 -17.29 -1.89
CA ARG A 78 4.17 -18.65 -2.38
C ARG A 78 4.40 -18.77 -3.88
N LEU A 79 3.95 -17.79 -4.66
CA LEU A 79 4.18 -17.76 -6.11
C LEU A 79 5.67 -17.59 -6.44
N LEU A 80 6.39 -16.80 -5.63
CA LEU A 80 7.83 -16.59 -5.79
C LEU A 80 8.68 -17.79 -5.36
N ALA A 81 8.25 -18.52 -4.34
CA ALA A 81 8.98 -19.67 -3.82
C ALA A 81 9.13 -20.79 -4.85
N GLY A 82 8.23 -20.86 -5.85
CA GLY A 82 8.24 -21.92 -6.86
C GLY A 82 8.00 -23.31 -6.24
N LYS A 83 7.47 -24.24 -7.03
CA LYS A 83 7.40 -25.65 -6.60
C LYS A 83 8.83 -26.21 -6.64
N PRO A 84 9.27 -27.02 -5.65
CA PRO A 84 10.60 -27.64 -5.67
C PRO A 84 10.82 -28.48 -6.93
#